data_AF-A0A2X2BE53-F1
#
_entry.id   AF-A0A2X2BE53-F1
#
_cell.length_a   1.000
_cell.length_b   1.000
_cell.length_c   1.000
_cell.angle_alpha   90.00
_cell.angle_beta   90.00
_cell.angle_gamma   90.00
#
_symmetry.space_group_name_H-M   'P 1'
#
loop_
_entity.id
_entity.type
_entity.pdbx_description
1 polymer ?
#
loop_
_entity_poly.entity_id
_entity_poly.type
_entity_poly.pdbx_seq_one_letter_code
_entity_poly.pdbx_strand_id
1 'polypeptide(L)'
;MTNNCYYLDAILIQYYQGRDNSVNYRIARRNAHSSDGELASLISNMSSEPKSFQTSQEEAFKLLCLNHTLLSYISALGVHRCKIEDEAVLTLLNDTVCYIDSALRRKKTTR
;
A
#
# COMPACT_ATOMS: atom_id res chain seq x y z
N MET A 1 -2.18 -6.60 -1.06
CA MET A 1 -1.39 -5.34 -0.94
C MET A 1 -1.08 -4.69 -2.30
N THR A 2 -1.34 -5.34 -3.43
CA THR A 2 -1.16 -4.80 -4.80
C THR A 2 -1.72 -3.40 -5.03
N ASN A 3 -2.90 -3.07 -4.50
CA ASN A 3 -3.49 -1.74 -4.66
C ASN A 3 -2.72 -0.62 -3.93
N ASN A 4 -1.99 -0.95 -2.85
CA ASN A 4 -1.11 0.02 -2.20
C ASN A 4 0.07 0.36 -3.12
N CYS A 5 0.64 -0.62 -3.81
CA CYS A 5 1.71 -0.39 -4.80
C CYS A 5 1.21 0.48 -5.95
N TYR A 6 0.04 0.20 -6.52
CA TYR A 6 -0.52 1.05 -7.58
C TYR A 6 -0.79 2.49 -7.14
N TYR A 7 -1.18 2.68 -5.87
CA TYR A 7 -1.31 4.02 -5.32
C TYR A 7 0.05 4.71 -5.15
N LEU A 8 1.06 3.99 -4.68
CA LEU A 8 2.44 4.50 -4.58
C LEU A 8 3.02 4.84 -5.97
N ASP A 9 2.79 4.02 -6.99
CA ASP A 9 3.20 4.28 -8.38
C ASP A 9 2.54 5.56 -8.92
N ALA A 10 1.24 5.74 -8.64
CA ALA A 10 0.52 6.95 -9.03
C ALA A 10 1.05 8.21 -8.31
N ILE A 11 1.56 8.07 -7.09
CA ILE A 11 2.24 9.15 -6.35
C ILE A 11 3.63 9.41 -6.97
N LEU A 12 4.39 8.37 -7.32
CA LEU A 12 5.71 8.48 -7.93
C LEU A 12 5.68 9.31 -9.21
N ILE A 13 4.70 9.07 -10.08
CA ILE A 13 4.50 9.87 -11.30
C ILE A 13 4.39 11.37 -10.99
N GLN A 14 3.73 11.74 -9.89
CA GLN A 14 3.54 13.14 -9.50
C GLN A 14 4.77 13.79 -8.86
N TYR A 15 5.73 12.99 -8.37
CA TYR A 15 7.05 13.51 -8.02
C TYR A 15 7.87 13.90 -9.26
N TYR A 16 7.65 13.25 -10.41
CA TYR A 16 8.30 13.62 -11.68
C TYR A 16 7.61 14.80 -12.39
N GLN A 17 6.29 14.73 -12.58
CA GLN A 17 5.55 15.68 -13.42
C GLN A 17 4.92 16.85 -12.63
N GLY A 18 4.92 16.75 -11.30
CA GLY A 18 4.21 17.66 -10.42
C GLY A 18 2.80 17.19 -10.08
N ARG A 19 2.19 17.92 -9.14
CA ARG A 19 0.92 17.54 -8.55
C ARG A 19 -0.23 17.76 -9.54
N ASP A 20 -0.96 16.68 -9.83
CA ASP A 20 -2.27 16.70 -10.47
C ASP A 20 -3.30 15.92 -9.63
N ASN A 21 -4.59 16.14 -9.90
CA ASN A 21 -5.65 15.30 -9.34
C ASN A 21 -6.31 14.47 -10.45
N SER A 22 -5.48 13.84 -11.29
CA SER A 22 -5.93 13.00 -12.39
C SER A 22 -6.88 11.89 -11.93
N VAL A 23 -7.74 11.44 -12.84
CA VAL A 23 -8.67 10.34 -12.59
C VAL A 23 -7.90 9.07 -12.18
N ASN A 24 -6.78 8.78 -12.84
CA ASN A 24 -5.92 7.64 -12.52
C ASN A 24 -5.42 7.69 -11.07
N TYR A 25 -4.90 8.83 -10.62
CA TYR A 25 -4.48 9.02 -9.23
C TYR A 25 -5.63 8.79 -8.24
N ARG A 26 -6.82 9.36 -8.53
CA ARG A 26 -8.00 9.21 -7.67
C ARG A 26 -8.49 7.77 -7.60
N ILE A 27 -8.47 7.04 -8.71
CA ILE A 27 -8.83 5.61 -8.76
C ILE A 27 -7.84 4.79 -7.94
N ALA A 28 -6.52 5.00 -8.13
CA ALA A 28 -5.50 4.27 -7.39
C ALA A 28 -5.64 4.49 -5.88
N ARG A 29 -5.81 5.74 -5.44
CA ARG A 29 -6.08 6.08 -4.04
C ARG A 29 -7.33 5.39 -3.50
N ARG A 30 -8.44 5.46 -4.24
CA ARG A 30 -9.71 4.83 -3.83
C ARG A 30 -9.53 3.34 -3.68
N ASN A 31 -8.94 2.67 -4.66
CA ASN A 31 -8.77 1.22 -4.66
C ASN A 31 -7.90 0.75 -3.50
N ALA A 32 -6.84 1.48 -3.15
CA ALA A 32 -6.01 1.17 -1.99
C ALA A 32 -6.82 1.21 -0.68
N HIS A 33 -7.59 2.27 -0.44
CA HIS A 33 -8.43 2.37 0.76
C HIS A 33 -9.62 1.41 0.75
N SER A 34 -10.24 1.16 -0.40
CA SER A 34 -11.31 0.17 -0.51
C SER A 34 -10.82 -1.23 -0.16
N SER A 35 -9.65 -1.64 -0.67
CA SER A 35 -9.07 -2.94 -0.32
C SER A 35 -8.61 -3.04 1.14
N ASP A 36 -8.16 -1.94 1.76
CA ASP A 36 -7.89 -1.92 3.21
C ASP A 36 -9.17 -2.13 4.02
N GLY A 37 -10.28 -1.48 3.64
CA GLY A 37 -11.58 -1.66 4.27
C GLY A 37 -12.17 -3.07 4.08
N GLU A 38 -11.99 -3.66 2.90
CA GLU A 38 -12.35 -5.05 2.62
C GLU A 38 -11.54 -6.02 3.50
N LEU A 39 -10.23 -5.82 3.61
CA LEU A 39 -9.37 -6.62 4.48
C LEU A 39 -9.82 -6.52 5.94
N ALA A 40 -10.06 -5.30 6.45
CA ALA A 40 -10.53 -5.09 7.81
C ALA A 40 -11.85 -5.83 8.09
N SER A 41 -12.77 -5.81 7.12
CA SER A 41 -14.06 -6.50 7.21
C SER A 41 -13.88 -8.02 7.23
N LEU A 42 -12.99 -8.57 6.40
CA LEU A 42 -12.66 -9.99 6.39
C LEU A 42 -12.06 -10.43 7.73
N ILE A 43 -11.10 -9.68 8.29
CA ILE A 43 -10.50 -10.01 9.59
C ILE A 43 -11.52 -9.90 10.73
N SER A 44 -12.40 -8.90 10.69
CA SER A 44 -13.49 -8.77 11.66
C SER A 44 -14.44 -9.98 11.60
N ASN A 45 -14.78 -10.46 10.41
CA ASN A 45 -15.63 -11.64 10.26
C ASN A 45 -14.93 -12.91 10.78
N MET A 46 -13.62 -13.06 10.52
CA MET A 46 -12.83 -14.18 11.04
C MET A 46 -12.81 -14.24 12.57
N SER A 47 -12.95 -13.11 13.28
CA SER A 47 -13.01 -13.08 14.74
C SER A 47 -14.23 -13.82 15.34
N SER A 48 -15.24 -14.10 14.51
CA SER A 48 -16.42 -14.90 14.90
C SER A 48 -16.22 -16.42 14.71
N GLU A 49 -15.08 -16.85 14.16
CA GLU A 49 -14.77 -18.26 13.92
C GLU A 49 -14.26 -19.01 15.18
N PRO A 50 -14.35 -20.36 15.23
CA PRO A 50 -13.99 -21.16 16.39
C PRO A 50 -12.55 -20.97 16.89
N LYS A 51 -12.33 -21.18 18.21
CA LYS A 51 -11.03 -20.98 18.89
C LYS A 51 -9.85 -21.75 18.31
N SER A 52 -10.08 -22.81 17.52
CA SER A 52 -9.04 -23.57 16.81
C SER A 52 -8.23 -22.72 15.82
N PHE A 53 -8.70 -21.51 15.46
CA PHE A 53 -8.04 -20.60 14.54
C PHE A 53 -7.42 -19.35 15.21
N GLN A 54 -7.33 -19.29 16.55
CA GLN A 54 -6.86 -18.09 17.27
C GLN A 54 -5.49 -17.58 16.80
N THR A 55 -4.50 -18.46 16.59
CA THR A 55 -3.19 -18.05 16.08
C THR A 55 -3.28 -17.42 14.69
N SER A 56 -4.14 -17.94 13.82
CA SER A 56 -4.37 -17.37 12.47
C SER A 56 -5.09 -16.02 12.54
N GLN A 57 -5.97 -15.81 13.52
CA GLN A 57 -6.65 -14.53 13.73
C GLN A 57 -5.66 -13.45 14.20
N GLU A 58 -4.76 -13.77 15.14
CA GLU A 58 -3.72 -12.84 15.60
C GLU A 58 -2.77 -12.43 14.47
N GLU A 59 -2.31 -13.38 13.66
CA GLU A 59 -1.46 -13.09 12.49
C GLU A 59 -2.17 -12.21 11.47
N ALA A 60 -3.45 -12.49 11.22
CA ALA A 60 -4.24 -11.70 10.27
C ALA A 60 -4.50 -10.28 10.78
N PHE A 61 -4.73 -10.11 12.08
CA PHE A 61 -4.83 -8.78 12.70
C PHE A 61 -3.51 -8.01 12.63
N LYS A 62 -2.37 -8.66 12.93
CA LYS A 62 -1.05 -8.05 12.77
C LYS A 62 -0.80 -7.59 11.33
N LEU A 63 -1.16 -8.42 10.35
CA LEU A 63 -1.07 -8.06 8.94
C LEU A 63 -1.95 -6.85 8.59
N LEU A 64 -3.19 -6.79 9.09
CA LEU A 64 -4.08 -5.65 8.90
C LEU A 64 -3.45 -4.37 9.47
N CYS A 65 -2.91 -4.41 10.70
CA CYS A 65 -2.24 -3.25 11.29
C CYS A 65 -1.05 -2.78 10.45
N LEU A 66 -0.20 -3.70 10.00
CA LEU A 66 0.94 -3.37 9.15
C LEU A 66 0.51 -2.77 7.81
N ASN A 67 -0.54 -3.32 7.19
CA ASN A 67 -1.10 -2.78 5.95
C ASN A 67 -1.65 -1.36 6.14
N HIS A 68 -2.37 -1.13 7.24
CA HIS A 68 -2.95 0.17 7.57
C HIS A 68 -1.86 1.22 7.83
N THR A 69 -0.82 0.87 8.58
CA THR A 69 0.35 1.73 8.81
C THR A 69 1.06 2.07 7.50
N LEU A 70 1.31 1.07 6.64
CA LEU A 70 1.90 1.30 5.32
C LEU A 70 1.05 2.25 4.48
N LEU A 71 -0.26 2.01 4.38
CA LEU A 71 -1.17 2.85 3.59
C LEU A 71 -1.24 4.28 4.15
N SER A 72 -1.10 4.47 5.45
CA SER A 72 -1.01 5.79 6.08
C SER A 72 0.24 6.55 5.66
N TYR A 73 1.42 5.89 5.62
CA TYR A 73 2.65 6.49 5.10
C TYR A 73 2.56 6.82 3.60
N ILE A 74 2.01 5.91 2.79
CA ILE A 74 1.76 6.19 1.36
C ILE A 74 0.81 7.39 1.21
N SER A 75 -0.22 7.49 2.04
CA SER A 75 -1.16 8.62 2.02
C SER A 75 -0.50 9.94 2.41
N ALA A 76 0.44 9.93 3.36
CA ALA A 76 1.23 11.10 3.72
C ALA A 76 2.10 11.57 2.54
N LEU A 77 2.81 10.66 1.87
CA LEU A 77 3.51 10.97 0.62
C LEU A 77 2.56 11.54 -0.43
N GLY A 78 1.36 10.96 -0.57
CA GLY A 78 0.34 11.47 -1.47
C GLY A 78 -0.10 12.90 -1.17
N VAL A 79 -0.22 13.30 0.10
CA VAL A 79 -0.57 14.69 0.46
C VAL A 79 0.57 15.66 0.15
N HIS A 80 1.81 15.23 0.37
CA HIS A 80 3.02 16.04 0.20
C HIS A 80 3.67 15.90 -1.19
N ARG A 81 3.04 15.19 -2.13
CA ARG A 81 3.55 15.03 -3.50
C ARG A 81 3.66 16.39 -4.20
N CYS A 82 4.88 16.75 -4.56
CA CYS A 82 5.24 17.91 -5.35
C CYS A 82 6.33 17.49 -6.34
N LYS A 83 6.55 18.28 -7.39
CA LYS A 83 7.64 17.99 -8.33
C LYS A 83 8.98 18.05 -7.58
N ILE A 84 9.80 17.03 -7.75
CA ILE A 84 11.19 16.99 -7.27
C ILE A 84 12.09 17.27 -8.48
N GLU A 85 13.07 18.14 -8.29
CA GLU A 85 14.07 18.48 -9.33
C GLU A 85 15.41 17.76 -9.12
N ASP A 86 15.64 17.22 -7.92
CA ASP A 86 16.84 16.48 -7.58
C ASP A 86 16.77 15.04 -8.11
N GLU A 87 17.56 14.75 -9.14
CA GLU A 87 17.63 13.44 -9.79
C GLU A 87 18.14 12.33 -8.86
N ALA A 88 19.00 12.65 -7.88
CA ALA A 88 19.49 11.65 -6.93
C ALA A 88 18.36 11.22 -5.98
N VAL A 89 17.50 12.16 -5.57
CA VAL A 89 16.31 11.86 -4.78
C VAL A 89 15.30 11.05 -5.59
N LEU A 90 15.08 11.40 -6.87
CA LEU A 90 14.19 10.65 -7.76
C LEU A 90 14.68 9.21 -7.97
N THR A 91 15.99 9.02 -8.17
CA THR A 91 16.60 7.69 -8.31
C THR A 91 16.38 6.85 -7.04
N LEU A 92 16.69 7.42 -5.86
CA LEU A 92 16.49 6.75 -4.58
C LEU A 92 15.01 6.38 -4.36
N LEU A 93 14.09 7.27 -4.74
CA LEU A 93 12.66 7.03 -4.63
C LEU A 93 12.23 5.88 -5.54
N ASN A 94 12.69 5.85 -6.79
CA ASN A 94 12.40 4.77 -7.72
C ASN A 94 12.90 3.41 -7.21
N ASP A 95 14.15 3.34 -6.74
CA ASP A 95 14.73 2.12 -6.15
C ASP A 95 13.94 1.65 -4.93
N THR A 96 13.51 2.58 -4.09
CA THR A 96 12.69 2.29 -2.91
C THR A 96 11.32 1.75 -3.30
N VAL A 97 10.65 2.35 -4.29
CA VAL A 97 9.35 1.86 -4.80
C VAL A 97 9.50 0.46 -5.40
N CYS A 98 10.53 0.21 -6.21
CA CYS A 98 10.83 -1.12 -6.76
C CYS A 98 11.08 -2.17 -5.66
N TYR A 99 11.82 -1.80 -4.60
CA TYR A 99 12.06 -2.67 -3.46
C TYR A 99 10.76 -3.01 -2.72
N ILE A 100 9.93 -2.00 -2.43
CA ILE A 100 8.62 -2.19 -1.77
C ILE A 100 7.72 -3.08 -2.62
N ASP A 101 7.62 -2.83 -3.93
CA ASP A 101 6.80 -3.63 -4.83
C ASP A 101 7.26 -5.09 -4.84
N SER A 102 8.57 -5.31 -4.96
CA SER A 102 9.18 -6.65 -4.93
C SER A 102 8.99 -7.36 -3.58
N ALA A 103 9.05 -6.63 -2.46
CA ALA A 103 8.82 -7.18 -1.13
C ALA A 103 7.36 -7.59 -0.93
N LEU A 104 6.41 -6.77 -1.39
CA LEU A 104 4.97 -6.98 -1.19
C LEU A 104 4.34 -7.93 -2.21
N ARG A 105 4.91 -8.04 -3.42
CA ARG A 105 4.45 -8.97 -4.47
C ARG A 105 5.22 -10.29 -4.51
N ARG A 106 6.20 -10.49 -3.63
CA ARG A 106 6.90 -11.78 -3.51
C ARG A 106 5.87 -12.88 -3.28
N LYS A 107 5.55 -13.64 -4.35
CA LYS A 107 4.85 -14.92 -4.22
C LYS A 107 5.73 -15.77 -3.31
N LYS A 108 5.17 -16.34 -2.24
CA LYS A 108 5.83 -17.47 -1.57
C LYS A 108 6.12 -18.49 -2.67
N THR A 109 7.40 -18.70 -2.99
CA THR A 109 7.85 -19.88 -3.71
C THR A 109 7.56 -21.04 -2.78
N THR A 110 6.40 -21.67 -2.95
CA THR A 110 6.04 -22.90 -2.25
C THR A 110 7.08 -23.95 -2.66
N ARG A 111 7.90 -24.37 -1.71
CA ARG A 111 8.63 -25.64 -1.79
C ARG A 111 7.73 -26.73 -1.21
#